data_AF-A0A1V4SSR6-F1
#
_entry.id   AF-A0A1V4SSR6-F1
#
_cell.length_a   1.000
_cell.length_b   1.000
_cell.length_c   1.000
_cell.angle_alpha   90.00
_cell.angle_beta   90.00
_cell.angle_gamma   90.00
#
_symmetry.space_group_name_H-M   'P 1'
#
loop_
_entity.id
_entity.type
_entity.pdbx_description
1 polymer ?
#
loop_
_entity_poly.entity_id
_entity_poly.type
_entity_poly.pdbx_seq_one_letter_code
_entity_poly.pdbx_strand_id
1 'polypeptide(L)'
;MQKTFNDDGTITINMTEHEYFNSVFGNKQYVQASVNSTPINTVPANTDLETLVTNLLNSIGMPRNIKGFHYVRQAISLAVENPDIVDGMTKELYPAIAKSFQAEPSRAERAIRHAIEVAWDRGNEPALSSLFGYSISQYKGKSTNSEFIALMADNLRLQLKEGGRGNDGEVQ
;
A
#
# COMPACT_ATOMS: atom_id res chain seq x y z
N MET A 1 -20.21 -4.05 19.98
CA MET A 1 -19.42 -3.40 21.06
C MET A 1 -19.95 -3.75 22.45
N GLN A 2 -19.16 -4.44 23.28
CA GLN A 2 -19.43 -4.61 24.72
C GLN A 2 -18.30 -3.94 25.53
N LYS A 3 -18.67 -3.12 26.52
CA LYS A 3 -17.72 -2.44 27.41
C LYS A 3 -17.75 -3.12 28.78
N THR A 4 -16.59 -3.54 29.28
CA THR A 4 -16.44 -4.06 30.63
C THR A 4 -15.62 -3.06 31.44
N PHE A 5 -16.12 -2.71 32.62
CA PHE A 5 -15.40 -1.89 33.59
C PHE A 5 -14.66 -2.82 34.54
N ASN A 6 -13.36 -2.60 34.71
CA ASN A 6 -12.53 -3.38 35.61
C ASN A 6 -12.41 -2.65 36.96
N ASP A 7 -12.19 -3.41 38.03
CA ASP A 7 -12.11 -2.90 39.41
C ASP A 7 -10.93 -1.92 39.65
N ASP A 8 -9.96 -1.88 38.74
CA ASP A 8 -8.81 -0.97 38.74
C ASP A 8 -9.10 0.40 38.08
N GLY A 9 -10.34 0.62 37.65
CA GLY A 9 -10.77 1.85 36.98
C GLY A 9 -10.47 1.88 35.49
N THR A 10 -9.96 0.79 34.89
CA THR A 10 -9.77 0.67 33.44
C THR A 10 -11.03 0.17 32.73
N ILE A 11 -11.16 0.53 31.44
CA ILE A 11 -12.27 0.07 30.59
C ILE A 11 -11.70 -0.81 29.50
N THR A 12 -12.12 -2.07 29.45
CA THR A 12 -11.80 -2.97 28.33
C THR A 12 -12.96 -2.93 27.34
N ILE A 13 -12.66 -2.55 26.10
CA ILE A 13 -13.63 -2.55 25.00
C ILE A 13 -13.40 -3.81 24.18
N ASN A 14 -14.32 -4.76 24.27
CA ASN A 14 -14.32 -5.93 23.40
C ASN A 14 -14.99 -5.54 22.07
N MET A 15 -14.16 -5.35 21.05
CA MET A 15 -14.54 -4.97 19.70
C MET A 15 -14.06 -6.05 18.73
N THR A 16 -14.92 -6.49 17.82
CA THR A 16 -14.51 -7.45 16.78
C THR A 16 -13.53 -6.81 15.80
N GLU A 17 -12.67 -7.59 15.13
CA GLU A 17 -11.70 -7.06 14.15
C GLU A 17 -12.39 -6.20 13.07
N HIS A 18 -13.58 -6.61 12.63
CA HIS A 18 -14.41 -5.89 11.67
C HIS A 18 -14.92 -4.54 12.23
N GLU A 19 -15.32 -4.49 13.51
CA GLU A 19 -15.70 -3.23 14.16
C GLU A 19 -14.49 -2.31 14.40
N TYR A 20 -13.31 -2.86 14.72
CA TYR A 20 -12.08 -2.08 14.85
C TYR A 20 -11.69 -1.42 13.52
N PHE A 21 -11.69 -2.20 12.45
CA PHE A 21 -11.42 -1.70 11.10
C PHE A 21 -12.36 -0.55 10.73
N ASN A 22 -13.68 -0.73 10.89
CA ASN A 22 -14.65 0.32 10.58
C ASN A 22 -14.55 1.55 11.50
N SER A 23 -14.09 1.38 12.74
CA SER A 23 -13.88 2.50 13.67
C SER A 23 -12.63 3.32 13.34
N VAL A 24 -11.57 2.68 12.84
CA VAL A 24 -10.30 3.33 12.50
C VAL A 24 -10.35 3.95 11.11
N PHE A 25 -10.96 3.25 10.16
CA PHE A 25 -11.01 3.68 8.76
C PHE A 25 -12.29 4.44 8.40
N GLY A 26 -13.33 4.37 9.24
CA GLY A 26 -14.56 5.13 9.11
C GLY A 26 -15.39 4.76 7.87
N ASN A 27 -16.67 4.46 8.07
CA ASN A 27 -17.65 4.48 6.97
C ASN A 27 -17.82 5.92 6.45
N LYS A 28 -16.96 6.35 5.51
CA LYS A 28 -17.13 7.57 4.70
C LYS A 28 -16.83 7.19 3.25
N GLN A 29 -17.84 6.92 2.42
CA GLN A 29 -18.59 7.97 1.69
C GLN A 29 -17.63 9.06 1.24
N TYR A 30 -17.08 8.91 0.03
CA TYR A 30 -16.29 9.93 -0.64
C TYR A 30 -17.19 11.16 -0.87
N VAL A 31 -17.15 12.15 0.03
CA VAL A 31 -17.88 13.41 -0.15
C VAL A 31 -17.03 14.37 -0.99
N GLN A 32 -17.68 14.86 -2.04
CA GLN A 32 -17.24 15.83 -3.03
C GLN A 32 -16.46 17.00 -2.41
N ALA A 33 -15.18 17.12 -2.75
CA ALA A 33 -14.50 18.39 -2.67
C ALA A 33 -15.00 19.27 -3.83
N SER A 34 -15.69 20.36 -3.50
CA SER A 34 -16.02 21.45 -4.42
C SER A 34 -14.74 22.01 -5.05
N VAL A 35 -14.41 21.53 -6.25
CA VAL A 35 -13.43 22.17 -7.11
C VAL A 35 -14.19 23.10 -8.06
N ASN A 36 -13.93 24.40 -7.91
CA ASN A 36 -14.47 25.43 -8.79
C ASN A 36 -14.18 25.05 -10.25
N SER A 37 -15.23 25.06 -11.06
CA SER A 37 -15.24 24.66 -12.45
C SER A 37 -14.34 25.57 -13.29
N THR A 38 -13.18 25.06 -13.68
CA THR A 38 -12.53 25.40 -14.95
C THR A 38 -12.49 24.13 -15.80
N PRO A 39 -12.90 24.18 -17.07
CA PRO A 39 -12.95 22.99 -17.90
C PRO A 39 -11.52 22.64 -18.33
N ILE A 40 -10.81 21.88 -17.50
CA ILE A 40 -9.56 21.26 -17.91
C ILE A 40 -9.92 19.92 -18.57
N ASN A 41 -9.84 19.94 -19.89
CA ASN A 41 -9.88 18.74 -20.73
C ASN A 41 -8.88 17.69 -20.22
N THR A 42 -9.36 16.45 -20.04
CA THR A 42 -8.58 15.21 -19.83
C THR A 42 -7.69 15.16 -18.58
N VAL A 43 -8.25 14.66 -17.47
CA VAL A 43 -7.45 14.11 -16.35
C VAL A 43 -7.16 12.63 -16.67
N PRO A 44 -5.89 12.21 -16.80
CA PRO A 44 -5.58 10.83 -17.16
C PRO A 44 -5.85 9.89 -15.97
N ALA A 45 -6.39 8.70 -16.28
CA ALA A 45 -6.74 7.63 -15.34
C ALA A 45 -5.58 7.16 -14.41
N ASN A 46 -4.34 7.61 -14.64
CA ASN A 46 -3.15 7.27 -13.85
C ASN A 46 -3.07 7.94 -12.47
N THR A 47 -4.00 8.85 -12.13
CA THR A 47 -3.98 9.51 -10.81
C THR A 47 -4.46 8.57 -9.70
N ASP A 48 -5.26 7.55 -10.02
CA ASP A 48 -5.83 6.65 -9.03
C ASP A 48 -4.79 5.65 -8.50
N LEU A 49 -4.09 4.92 -9.38
CA LEU A 49 -3.09 3.93 -8.98
C LEU A 49 -1.96 4.54 -8.14
N GLU A 50 -1.38 5.65 -8.60
CA GLU A 50 -0.30 6.33 -7.87
C GLU A 50 -0.75 6.79 -6.47
N THR A 51 -2.02 7.21 -6.33
CA THR A 51 -2.61 7.60 -5.05
C THR A 51 -2.82 6.39 -4.14
N LEU A 52 -3.35 5.28 -4.68
CA LEU A 52 -3.54 4.02 -3.95
C LEU A 52 -2.21 3.48 -3.42
N VAL A 53 -1.20 3.38 -4.28
CA VAL A 53 0.15 2.94 -3.89
C VAL A 53 0.71 3.87 -2.81
N THR A 54 0.56 5.18 -2.99
CA THR A 54 1.04 6.17 -2.01
C THR A 54 0.38 5.98 -0.66
N ASN A 55 -0.94 5.75 -0.61
CA ASN A 55 -1.68 5.52 0.63
C ASN A 55 -1.25 4.24 1.33
N LEU A 56 -1.07 3.17 0.55
CA LEU A 56 -0.61 1.88 1.04
C LEU A 56 0.80 1.96 1.66
N LEU A 57 1.72 2.69 1.04
CA LEU A 57 3.06 2.89 1.60
C LEU A 57 3.05 3.73 2.89
N ASN A 58 2.10 4.65 3.04
CA ASN A 58 1.96 5.41 4.29
C ASN A 58 1.37 4.56 5.41
N SER A 59 0.41 3.69 5.11
CA SER A 59 -0.25 2.87 6.13
C SER A 59 0.71 1.89 6.80
N ILE A 60 1.67 1.36 6.05
CA ILE A 60 2.76 0.51 6.57
C ILE A 60 3.86 1.31 7.28
N GLY A 61 3.82 2.64 7.24
CA GLY A 61 4.79 3.51 7.92
C GLY A 61 6.09 3.72 7.15
N MET A 62 6.10 3.58 5.83
CA MET A 62 7.29 3.91 5.04
C MET A 62 7.55 5.43 5.04
N PRO A 63 8.75 5.91 5.43
CA PRO A 63 9.02 7.35 5.48
C PRO A 63 9.00 7.98 4.09
N ARG A 64 8.28 9.10 3.93
CA ARG A 64 8.13 9.77 2.63
C ARG A 64 9.35 10.60 2.20
N ASN A 65 10.23 10.93 3.13
CA ASN A 65 11.37 11.82 2.90
C ASN A 65 12.63 11.11 2.37
N ILE A 66 12.57 9.80 2.13
CA ILE A 66 13.69 9.02 1.58
C ILE A 66 13.45 8.66 0.12
N LYS A 67 14.52 8.60 -0.70
CA LYS A 67 14.42 8.26 -2.13
C LYS A 67 13.75 6.90 -2.37
N GLY A 68 13.99 5.95 -1.48
CA GLY A 68 13.42 4.61 -1.56
C GLY A 68 11.90 4.59 -1.59
N PHE A 69 11.21 5.54 -0.95
CA PHE A 69 9.75 5.66 -1.01
C PHE A 69 9.26 5.84 -2.45
N HIS A 70 9.85 6.79 -3.18
CA HIS A 70 9.47 7.07 -4.56
C HIS A 70 9.83 5.91 -5.50
N TYR A 71 10.95 5.24 -5.24
CA TYR A 71 11.38 4.09 -6.04
C TYR A 71 10.48 2.88 -5.83
N VAL A 72 10.09 2.60 -4.58
CA VAL A 72 9.11 1.55 -4.24
C VAL A 72 7.77 1.84 -4.90
N ARG A 73 7.28 3.09 -4.82
CA ARG A 73 6.04 3.49 -5.48
C ARG A 73 6.08 3.20 -6.98
N GLN A 74 7.14 3.63 -7.66
CA GLN A 74 7.32 3.36 -9.09
C GLN A 74 7.42 1.84 -9.38
N ALA A 75 8.15 1.10 -8.54
CA ALA A 75 8.31 -0.35 -8.70
C ALA A 75 6.97 -1.07 -8.62
N ILE A 76 6.12 -0.70 -7.65
CA ILE A 76 4.79 -1.29 -7.49
C ILE A 76 3.90 -0.92 -8.68
N SER A 77 3.88 0.34 -9.11
CA SER A 77 3.08 0.75 -10.28
C SER A 77 3.49 -0.04 -11.53
N LEU A 78 4.79 -0.19 -11.79
CA LEU A 78 5.29 -1.02 -12.90
C LEU A 78 4.90 -2.50 -12.76
N ALA A 79 4.94 -3.05 -11.56
CA ALA A 79 4.56 -4.44 -11.30
C ALA A 79 3.04 -4.68 -11.31
N VAL A 80 2.22 -3.63 -11.13
CA VAL A 80 0.77 -3.70 -11.34
C VAL A 80 0.45 -3.73 -12.83
N GLU A 81 1.14 -2.92 -13.63
CA GLU A 81 0.96 -2.88 -15.09
C GLU A 81 1.53 -4.12 -15.80
N ASN A 82 2.71 -4.57 -15.38
CA ASN A 82 3.38 -5.74 -15.93
C ASN A 82 3.88 -6.66 -14.78
N PRO A 83 3.11 -7.67 -14.38
CA PRO A 83 3.46 -8.58 -13.29
C PRO A 83 4.81 -9.29 -13.49
N ASP A 84 5.18 -9.63 -14.73
CA ASP A 84 6.39 -10.40 -15.02
C ASP A 84 7.68 -9.61 -14.71
N ILE A 85 7.60 -8.28 -14.54
CA ILE A 85 8.76 -7.43 -14.27
C ILE A 85 9.44 -7.77 -12.94
N VAL A 86 8.73 -8.38 -11.98
CA VAL A 86 9.31 -8.77 -10.69
C VAL A 86 10.25 -9.97 -10.81
N ASP A 87 10.16 -10.78 -11.87
CA ASP A 87 11.13 -11.84 -12.16
C ASP A 87 12.45 -11.23 -12.69
N GLY A 88 12.36 -10.06 -13.31
CA GLY A 88 13.46 -9.31 -13.92
C GLY A 88 14.12 -8.26 -13.03
N MET A 89 14.18 -8.41 -11.70
CA MET A 89 14.60 -7.33 -10.78
C MET A 89 15.89 -6.59 -11.19
N THR A 90 16.99 -7.33 -11.40
CA THR A 90 18.32 -6.73 -11.62
C THR A 90 18.56 -6.31 -13.06
N LYS A 91 17.80 -6.85 -14.01
CA LYS A 91 17.99 -6.65 -15.44
C LYS A 91 16.95 -5.73 -16.06
N GLU A 92 15.80 -5.55 -15.41
CA GLU A 92 14.67 -4.81 -15.94
C GLU A 92 14.15 -3.77 -14.94
N LEU A 93 13.65 -4.20 -13.78
CA LEU A 93 12.99 -3.29 -12.83
C LEU A 93 13.94 -2.21 -12.29
N TYR A 94 15.10 -2.59 -11.74
CA TYR A 94 16.05 -1.60 -11.21
C TYR A 94 16.60 -0.68 -12.31
N PRO A 95 16.99 -1.17 -13.51
CA PRO A 95 17.32 -0.28 -14.64
C PRO A 95 16.20 0.68 -15.04
N ALA A 96 14.94 0.24 -15.06
CA ALA A 96 13.80 1.10 -15.40
C ALA A 96 13.60 2.24 -14.39
N ILE A 97 13.69 1.94 -13.09
CA ILE A 97 13.61 2.92 -12.02
C ILE A 97 14.81 3.87 -12.08
N ALA A 98 16.02 3.32 -12.22
CA ALA A 98 17.26 4.09 -12.33
C ALA A 98 17.18 5.11 -13.47
N LYS A 99 16.69 4.71 -14.64
CA LYS A 99 16.45 5.59 -15.78
C LYS A 99 15.44 6.70 -15.46
N SER A 100 14.35 6.38 -14.79
CA SER A 100 13.27 7.33 -14.45
C SER A 100 13.71 8.40 -13.44
N PHE A 101 14.66 8.06 -12.56
CA PHE A 101 15.14 8.93 -11.48
C PHE A 101 16.59 9.42 -11.66
N GLN A 102 17.18 9.24 -12.86
CA GLN A 102 18.58 9.59 -13.15
C GLN A 102 19.55 9.03 -12.10
N ALA A 103 19.36 7.77 -11.74
CA ALA A 103 20.15 7.04 -10.76
C ALA A 103 20.84 5.83 -11.40
N GLU A 104 21.60 5.08 -10.59
CA GLU A 104 22.19 3.80 -10.98
C GLU A 104 21.32 2.62 -10.50
N PRO A 105 21.25 1.50 -11.23
CA PRO A 105 20.45 0.33 -10.82
C PRO A 105 20.80 -0.18 -9.42
N SER A 106 22.09 -0.20 -9.07
CA SER A 106 22.56 -0.58 -7.73
C SER A 106 22.11 0.40 -6.63
N ARG A 107 21.96 1.69 -6.95
CA ARG A 107 21.43 2.70 -6.02
C ARG A 107 19.92 2.57 -5.85
N ALA A 108 19.20 2.20 -6.92
CA ALA A 108 17.77 1.92 -6.85
C ALA A 108 17.50 0.72 -5.93
N GLU A 109 18.22 -0.39 -6.14
CA GLU A 109 18.12 -1.61 -5.32
C GLU A 109 18.35 -1.32 -3.83
N ARG A 110 19.44 -0.62 -3.51
CA ARG A 110 19.82 -0.31 -2.13
C ARG A 110 18.81 0.62 -1.47
N ALA A 111 18.32 1.63 -2.19
CA ALA A 111 17.34 2.57 -1.66
C ALA A 111 15.99 1.88 -1.39
N ILE A 112 15.56 0.97 -2.26
CA ILE A 112 14.35 0.16 -2.07
C ILE A 112 14.51 -0.74 -0.84
N ARG A 113 15.62 -1.48 -0.72
CA ARG A 113 15.89 -2.34 0.44
C ARG A 113 15.83 -1.54 1.73
N HIS A 114 16.52 -0.41 1.77
CA HIS A 114 16.54 0.44 2.96
C HIS A 114 15.15 0.95 3.33
N ALA A 115 14.31 1.33 2.36
CA ALA A 115 12.96 1.77 2.64
C ALA A 115 12.09 0.67 3.24
N ILE A 116 12.19 -0.55 2.71
CA ILE A 116 11.47 -1.73 3.22
C ILE A 116 11.96 -2.08 4.63
N GLU A 117 13.28 -2.08 4.85
CA GLU A 117 13.87 -2.33 6.18
C GLU A 117 13.39 -1.33 7.22
N VAL A 118 13.36 -0.03 6.87
CA VAL A 118 12.90 1.02 7.79
C VAL A 118 11.41 0.88 8.09
N ALA A 119 10.58 0.54 7.09
CA ALA A 119 9.17 0.25 7.30
C ALA A 119 8.99 -0.99 8.20
N TRP A 120 9.83 -2.01 8.08
CA TRP A 120 9.75 -3.20 8.94
C TRP A 120 10.19 -2.94 10.38
N ASP A 121 11.25 -2.14 10.57
CA ASP A 121 11.83 -1.89 11.90
C ASP A 121 11.04 -0.85 12.71
N ARG A 122 10.33 0.07 12.04
CA ARG A 122 9.69 1.24 12.67
C ARG A 122 8.24 1.48 12.25
N GLY A 123 7.75 0.71 11.29
CA GLY A 123 6.42 0.89 10.73
C GLY A 123 5.32 0.32 11.61
N ASN A 124 4.12 0.32 11.05
CA ASN A 124 2.92 -0.14 11.73
C ASN A 124 2.82 -1.67 11.63
N GLU A 125 3.28 -2.39 12.66
CA GLU A 125 3.28 -3.85 12.71
C GLU A 125 1.89 -4.45 12.38
N PRO A 126 0.78 -3.97 12.96
CA PRO A 126 -0.56 -4.41 12.56
C PRO A 126 -0.86 -4.27 11.07
N ALA A 127 -0.47 -3.15 10.44
CA ALA A 127 -0.71 -2.92 9.02
C ALA A 127 0.14 -3.85 8.14
N LEU A 128 1.41 -4.07 8.52
CA LEU A 128 2.29 -5.04 7.86
C LEU A 128 1.71 -6.46 7.98
N SER A 129 1.34 -6.88 9.18
CA SER A 129 0.77 -8.20 9.45
C SER A 129 -0.55 -8.43 8.72
N SER A 130 -1.38 -7.39 8.53
CA SER A 130 -2.60 -7.49 7.71
C SER A 130 -2.31 -7.64 6.21
N LEU A 131 -1.28 -6.99 5.68
CA LEU A 131 -0.96 -7.03 4.25
C LEU A 131 -0.22 -8.30 3.84
N PHE A 132 0.68 -8.76 4.71
CA PHE A 132 1.52 -9.92 4.44
C PHE A 132 1.00 -11.21 5.09
N GLY A 133 -0.09 -11.11 5.86
CA GLY A 133 -0.68 -12.17 6.65
C GLY A 133 0.09 -12.46 7.95
N TYR A 134 -0.61 -13.00 8.95
CA TYR A 134 -0.05 -13.51 10.23
C TYR A 134 1.05 -14.59 10.07
N SER A 135 1.37 -14.99 8.83
CA SER A 135 2.35 -16.02 8.48
C SER A 135 3.76 -15.49 8.17
N ILE A 136 4.01 -14.17 8.10
CA ILE A 136 5.39 -13.70 8.21
C ILE A 136 5.75 -13.79 9.69
N SER A 137 6.07 -15.01 10.10
CA SER A 137 6.55 -15.26 11.45
C SER A 137 7.70 -14.30 11.71
N GLN A 138 7.77 -13.79 12.92
CA GLN A 138 8.88 -12.99 13.44
C GLN A 138 10.25 -13.72 13.30
N TYR A 139 10.22 -14.99 12.83
CA TYR A 139 11.34 -15.89 12.58
C TYR A 139 11.70 -16.07 11.09
N LYS A 140 10.86 -15.66 10.12
CA LYS A 140 11.11 -15.87 8.67
C LYS A 140 11.96 -14.77 8.01
N GLY A 141 12.31 -13.71 8.76
CA GLY A 141 13.17 -12.62 8.28
C GLY A 141 12.42 -11.58 7.45
N LYS A 142 13.04 -10.40 7.26
CA LYS A 142 12.50 -9.27 6.50
C LYS A 142 12.18 -9.68 5.06
N SER A 143 11.07 -9.21 4.49
CA SER A 143 10.69 -9.50 3.10
C SER A 143 11.79 -9.08 2.13
N THR A 144 12.05 -9.88 1.09
CA THR A 144 12.95 -9.43 0.01
C THR A 144 12.31 -8.31 -0.80
N ASN A 145 13.11 -7.51 -1.52
CA ASN A 145 12.58 -6.45 -2.39
C ASN A 145 11.53 -6.99 -3.37
N SER A 146 11.81 -8.13 -4.02
CA SER A 146 10.93 -8.75 -5.01
C SER A 146 9.62 -9.22 -4.38
N GLU A 147 9.70 -9.91 -3.24
CA GLU A 147 8.54 -10.40 -2.49
C GLU A 147 7.64 -9.23 -2.05
N PHE A 148 8.24 -8.18 -1.52
CA PHE A 148 7.50 -6.98 -1.12
C PHE A 148 6.76 -6.35 -2.30
N ILE A 149 7.45 -6.11 -3.42
CA ILE A 149 6.86 -5.47 -4.61
C ILE A 149 5.75 -6.35 -5.20
N ALA A 150 5.98 -7.65 -5.33
CA ALA A 150 5.01 -8.59 -5.86
C ALA A 150 3.73 -8.62 -5.02
N LEU A 151 3.85 -8.75 -3.69
CA LEU A 151 2.70 -8.82 -2.79
C LEU A 151 1.88 -7.52 -2.79
N MET A 152 2.56 -6.37 -2.81
CA MET A 152 1.87 -5.07 -2.87
C MET A 152 1.16 -4.87 -4.21
N ALA A 153 1.79 -5.28 -5.32
CA ALA A 153 1.19 -5.21 -6.65
C ALA A 153 -0.01 -6.15 -6.79
N ASP A 154 0.07 -7.37 -6.25
CA ASP A 154 -1.03 -8.34 -6.25
C ASP A 154 -2.21 -7.84 -5.42
N ASN A 155 -1.94 -7.29 -4.23
CA ASN A 155 -2.98 -6.71 -3.36
C ASN A 155 -3.75 -5.58 -4.07
N LEU A 156 -3.04 -4.68 -4.76
CA LEU A 156 -3.67 -3.60 -5.53
C LEU A 156 -4.47 -4.13 -6.72
N ARG A 157 -3.95 -5.13 -7.45
CA ARG A 157 -4.68 -5.76 -8.56
C ARG A 157 -5.99 -6.40 -8.11
N LEU A 158 -6.03 -7.00 -6.91
CA LEU A 158 -7.25 -7.53 -6.32
C LEU A 158 -8.24 -6.41 -5.99
N GLN A 159 -7.80 -5.34 -5.32
CA GLN A 159 -8.66 -4.20 -5.00
C GLN A 159 -9.27 -3.54 -6.25
N LEU A 160 -8.48 -3.37 -7.30
CA LEU A 160 -8.93 -2.80 -8.57
C LEU A 160 -9.96 -3.70 -9.28
N LYS A 161 -9.84 -5.03 -9.14
CA LYS A 161 -10.79 -5.99 -9.70
C LYS A 161 -12.09 -6.07 -8.91
N GLU A 162 -12.04 -5.91 -7.58
CA GLU A 162 -13.21 -5.90 -6.72
C GLU A 162 -14.03 -4.61 -6.87
N GLY A 163 -13.36 -3.45 -7.00
CA GLY A 163 -14.01 -2.17 -7.30
C GLY A 163 -14.75 -2.13 -8.65
N GLY A 164 -14.37 -2.98 -9.61
CA GLY A 164 -15.05 -3.12 -10.90
C GLY A 164 -16.31 -4.00 -10.88
N ARG A 165 -16.63 -4.68 -9.77
CA ARG A 165 -17.78 -5.61 -9.67
C ARG A 165 -19.04 -5.02 -9.01
N GLY A 166 -19.02 -3.74 -8.64
CA GLY A 166 -20.07 -3.13 -7.81
C GLY A 166 -21.23 -2.43 -8.53
N ASN A 167 -21.28 -2.36 -9.87
CA ASN A 167 -22.25 -1.51 -10.58
C ASN A 167 -23.21 -2.22 -11.56
N ASP A 168 -23.31 -3.55 -11.54
CA ASP A 168 -24.08 -4.30 -12.55
C ASP A 168 -25.33 -5.01 -11.98
N GLY A 169 -25.85 -4.60 -10.81
CA GLY A 169 -26.88 -5.39 -10.13
C GLY A 169 -27.84 -4.61 -9.25
N GLU A 170 -28.66 -3.72 -9.83
CA GLU A 170 -30.01 -3.44 -9.33
C GLU A 170 -30.88 -2.86 -10.45
N VAL A 171 -31.44 -3.74 -11.28
CA VAL A 171 -32.69 -3.50 -11.99
C VAL A 171 -33.68 -4.53 -11.49
N GLN A 172 -34.53 -4.14 -10.54
CA GLN A 172 -35.93 -4.58 -10.41
C GLN A 172 -36.76 -3.45 -9.81
#